data_AF-A0A522RD96-F1
#
_entry.id   AF-A0A522RD96-F1
#
_cell.length_a   1.000
_cell.length_b   1.000
_cell.length_c   1.000
_cell.angle_alpha   90.00
_cell.angle_beta   90.00
_cell.angle_gamma   90.00
#
_symmetry.space_group_name_H-M   'P 1'
#
loop_
_entity.id
_entity.type
_entity.pdbx_description
1 polymer ?
#
loop_
_entity_poly.entity_id
_entity_poly.type
_entity_poly.pdbx_seq_one_letter_code
_entity_poly.pdbx_strand_id
1 'polypeptide(L)'
;MEIAQIIPHVEALIFASDHPLPEIEIVDLLNHSQGFLEDIATLDQVQSAIEAVREKYNSEFYSFEIRQSGGGFQFLTKPAYYPTVAQLNGDKYLKKLSVAAMETLAIIAYKQPVTKGDIEAIRGVNSDYSIQKLLEKELIVISGRKEELPGKPLVYSTSKSFMDYFGINKPQDLPQIKEVLLEELPHTIVMQEANKESNGHLHENETGSDEEEASGYFAVSETGELLVKNKETNPGDTIHKDRDNTGDPDNAPEEKDMED
;
A
#
# COMPACT_ATOMS: atom_id res chain seq x y z
N MET A 1 36.83 12.82 13.70
CA MET A 1 36.34 14.13 14.20
C MET A 1 35.76 13.97 15.60
N GLU A 2 35.80 15.02 16.42
CA GLU A 2 35.06 15.07 17.69
C GLU A 2 33.55 15.21 17.45
N ILE A 3 32.72 14.44 18.18
CA ILE A 3 31.26 14.44 17.99
C ILE A 3 30.63 15.84 18.17
N ALA A 4 31.18 16.64 19.09
CA ALA A 4 30.73 18.00 19.35
C ALA A 4 30.86 18.92 18.12
N GLN A 5 31.79 18.62 17.21
CA GLN A 5 31.96 19.37 15.96
C GLN A 5 31.03 18.86 14.86
N ILE A 6 30.65 17.57 14.88
CA ILE A 6 29.78 16.95 13.89
C ILE A 6 28.32 17.41 14.07
N ILE A 7 27.85 17.51 15.31
CA ILE A 7 26.48 17.91 15.66
C ILE A 7 25.98 19.16 14.90
N PRO A 8 26.65 20.32 14.93
CA PRO A 8 26.15 21.52 14.24
C PRO A 8 26.14 21.37 12.72
N HIS A 9 27.03 20.57 12.14
CA HIS A 9 27.02 20.31 10.70
C HIS A 9 25.85 19.41 10.30
N VAL A 10 25.58 18.35 11.06
CA VAL A 10 24.40 17.49 10.87
C VAL A 10 23.12 18.30 10.98
N GLU A 11 23.01 19.15 12.02
CA GLU A 11 21.88 20.05 12.21
C GLU A 11 21.67 20.98 11.01
N ALA A 12 22.75 21.59 10.50
CA ALA A 12 22.70 22.47 9.34
C ALA A 12 22.30 21.74 8.05
N LEU A 13 22.80 20.52 7.84
CA LEU A 13 22.46 19.70 6.66
C LEU A 13 20.98 19.32 6.65
N ILE A 14 20.47 18.82 7.79
CA ILE A 14 19.05 18.43 7.91
C ILE A 14 18.14 19.67 7.80
N PHE A 15 18.55 20.81 8.35
CA PHE A 15 17.78 22.06 8.25
C PHE A 15 17.74 22.63 6.83
N ALA A 16 18.84 22.53 6.09
CA ALA A 16 18.94 23.07 4.73
C ALA A 16 18.28 22.15 3.68
N SER A 17 18.04 20.88 4.00
CA SER A 17 17.44 19.93 3.06
C SER A 17 15.94 20.16 2.88
N ASP A 18 15.49 20.14 1.63
CA ASP A 18 14.08 20.21 1.23
C ASP A 18 13.39 18.83 1.24
N HIS A 19 14.15 17.75 1.45
CA HIS A 19 13.68 16.37 1.47
C HIS A 19 14.26 15.61 2.69
N PRO A 20 13.71 14.45 3.07
CA PRO A 20 14.33 13.61 4.08
C PRO A 20 15.74 13.17 3.66
N LEU A 21 16.74 13.48 4.48
CA LEU A 21 18.15 13.26 4.18
C LEU A 21 18.64 11.92 4.76
N PRO A 22 19.03 10.92 3.95
CA PRO A 22 19.53 9.63 4.43
C PRO A 22 20.82 9.75 5.26
N GLU A 23 20.99 8.90 6.27
CA GLU A 23 22.19 8.91 7.12
C GLU A 23 23.49 8.75 6.33
N ILE A 24 23.47 7.87 5.32
CA ILE A 24 24.63 7.64 4.46
C ILE A 24 25.00 8.90 3.66
N GLU A 25 24.00 9.66 3.22
CA GLU A 25 24.20 10.89 2.47
C GLU A 25 24.74 12.00 3.38
N ILE A 26 24.30 12.06 4.65
CA ILE A 26 24.88 12.97 5.65
C ILE A 26 26.36 12.67 5.86
N VAL A 27 26.73 11.39 6.03
CA VAL A 27 28.14 10.97 6.16
C VAL A 27 28.94 11.42 4.94
N ASP A 28 28.44 11.16 3.74
CA ASP A 28 29.11 11.55 2.50
C ASP A 28 29.27 13.06 2.42
N LEU A 29 28.21 13.85 2.61
CA LEU A 29 28.26 15.32 2.53
C LEU A 29 29.22 15.94 3.55
N LEU A 30 29.24 15.42 4.79
CA LEU A 30 30.20 15.85 5.81
C LEU A 30 31.64 15.63 5.34
N ASN A 31 31.95 14.41 4.91
CA ASN A 31 33.30 14.05 4.48
C ASN A 31 33.75 14.78 3.21
N HIS A 32 32.84 15.09 2.28
CA HIS A 32 33.13 15.90 1.09
C HIS A 32 33.39 17.37 1.43
N SER A 33 32.60 17.97 2.32
CA SER A 33 32.77 19.37 2.73
C SER A 33 34.08 19.60 3.47
N GLN A 34 34.57 18.58 4.16
CA GLN A 34 35.72 18.63 5.04
C GLN A 34 36.97 18.00 4.42
N GLY A 35 37.06 17.96 3.07
CA GLY A 35 38.09 17.28 2.26
C GLY A 35 39.57 17.63 2.49
N PHE A 36 39.91 18.32 3.58
CA PHE A 36 41.26 18.62 4.05
C PHE A 36 41.54 18.17 5.50
N LEU A 37 40.57 17.60 6.23
CA LEU A 37 40.77 17.11 7.59
C LEU A 37 41.20 15.64 7.57
N GLU A 38 42.20 15.30 8.38
CA GLU A 38 42.75 13.93 8.51
C GLU A 38 41.76 12.92 9.12
N ASP A 39 40.55 13.36 9.46
CA ASP A 39 39.70 12.71 10.43
C ASP A 39 38.26 12.56 9.89
N ILE A 40 38.02 11.46 9.17
CA ILE A 40 36.76 11.13 8.51
C ILE A 40 35.66 10.88 9.55
N ALA A 41 34.49 11.48 9.35
CA ALA A 41 33.31 11.20 10.18
C ALA A 41 32.80 9.77 9.90
N THR A 42 32.66 8.97 10.96
CA THR A 42 32.10 7.61 10.84
C THR A 42 30.57 7.62 10.91
N LEU A 43 29.95 6.55 10.42
CA LEU A 43 28.49 6.39 10.50
C LEU A 43 27.98 6.45 11.95
N ASP A 44 28.69 5.81 12.89
CA ASP A 44 28.32 5.78 14.31
C ASP A 44 28.36 7.18 14.95
N GLN A 45 29.34 7.99 14.56
CA GLN A 45 29.43 9.38 14.99
C GLN A 45 28.30 10.24 14.43
N VAL A 46 27.91 10.02 13.17
CA VAL A 46 26.77 10.71 12.55
C VAL A 46 25.46 10.30 13.22
N GLN A 47 25.25 9.01 13.48
CA GLN A 47 24.06 8.53 14.20
C GLN A 47 23.96 9.14 15.60
N SER A 48 25.06 9.14 16.34
CA SER A 48 25.12 9.77 17.67
C SER A 48 24.87 11.27 17.61
N ALA A 49 25.37 11.95 16.57
CA ALA A 49 25.11 13.37 16.36
C ALA A 49 23.64 13.65 16.01
N ILE A 50 23.02 12.85 15.14
CA ILE A 50 21.59 12.95 14.80
C ILE A 50 20.74 12.80 16.06
N GLU A 51 21.03 11.81 16.90
CA GLU A 51 20.27 11.58 18.13
C GLU A 51 20.44 12.75 19.12
N ALA A 52 21.64 13.33 19.23
CA ALA A 52 21.86 14.52 20.04
C ALA A 52 21.04 15.73 19.54
N VAL A 53 20.95 15.92 18.22
CA VAL A 53 20.10 16.99 17.64
C VAL A 53 18.61 16.67 17.87
N ARG A 54 18.19 15.42 17.70
CA ARG A 54 16.81 15.00 17.98
C ARG A 54 16.42 15.30 19.43
N GLU A 55 17.25 14.90 20.40
CA GLU A 55 16.99 15.14 21.82
C GLU A 55 16.92 16.65 22.14
N LYS A 56 17.81 17.45 21.55
CA LYS A 56 17.79 18.91 21.66
C LYS A 56 16.43 19.50 21.26
N TYR A 57 15.85 19.04 20.14
CA TYR A 57 14.57 19.56 19.61
C TYR A 57 13.32 18.86 20.17
N ASN A 58 13.48 17.75 20.89
CA ASN A 58 12.37 17.05 21.54
C ASN A 58 11.72 17.90 22.65
N SER A 59 12.48 18.79 23.29
CA SER A 59 12.01 19.72 24.33
C SER A 59 10.80 20.57 23.91
N GLU A 60 9.88 20.85 24.85
CA GLU A 60 8.68 21.67 24.63
C GLU A 60 8.97 23.12 24.19
N PHE A 61 10.19 23.61 24.39
CA PHE A 61 10.59 24.96 23.96
C PHE A 61 10.65 25.12 22.43
N TYR A 62 10.77 24.03 21.67
CA TYR A 62 10.83 24.06 20.21
C TYR A 62 9.51 23.63 19.59
N SER A 63 9.07 24.39 18.57
CA SER A 63 7.84 24.11 17.81
C SER A 63 8.04 23.13 16.65
N PHE A 64 9.27 22.68 16.43
CA PHE A 64 9.66 21.74 15.39
C PHE A 64 10.57 20.66 15.99
N GLU A 65 10.68 19.54 15.30
CA GLU A 65 11.39 18.35 15.71
C GLU A 65 12.05 17.67 14.51
N ILE A 66 13.06 16.86 14.76
CA ILE A 66 13.62 15.96 13.75
C ILE A 66 12.81 14.67 13.74
N ARG A 67 12.25 14.34 12.57
CA ARG A 67 11.57 13.08 12.30
C ARG A 67 12.38 12.25 11.31
N GLN A 68 12.24 10.93 11.43
CA GLN A 68 12.75 10.01 10.43
C GLN A 68 11.58 9.52 9.57
N SER A 69 11.56 9.90 8.30
CA SER A 69 10.57 9.52 7.30
C SER A 69 11.24 9.30 5.95
N GLY A 70 10.64 8.49 5.08
CA GLY A 70 11.18 8.28 3.74
C GLY A 70 12.58 7.65 3.69
N GLY A 71 13.07 7.07 4.79
CA GLY A 71 14.43 6.55 4.92
C GLY A 71 15.49 7.61 5.23
N GLY A 72 15.09 8.83 5.61
CA GLY A 72 15.99 9.93 5.96
C GLY A 72 15.47 10.76 7.13
N PHE A 73 16.19 11.81 7.47
CA PHE A 73 15.87 12.73 8.57
C PHE A 73 15.49 14.11 8.02
N GLN A 74 14.45 14.71 8.60
CA GLN A 74 14.01 16.06 8.24
C GLN A 74 13.47 16.80 9.45
N PHE A 75 13.60 18.13 9.43
CA PHE A 75 12.88 18.99 10.36
C PHE A 75 11.41 19.13 9.94
N LEU A 76 10.51 18.82 10.87
CA LEU A 76 9.06 19.01 10.71
C LEU A 76 8.49 19.79 11.90
N THR A 77 7.40 20.52 11.68
CA THR A 77 6.66 21.14 12.79
C THR A 77 6.01 20.08 13.65
N LYS A 78 6.01 20.26 14.98
CA LYS A 78 5.38 19.31 15.90
C LYS A 78 3.86 19.23 15.63
N PRO A 79 3.22 18.05 15.79
CA PRO A 79 1.79 17.87 15.50
C PRO A 79 0.85 18.86 16.20
N ALA A 80 1.22 19.31 17.40
CA ALA A 80 0.46 20.30 18.18
C ALA A 80 0.24 21.62 17.43
N TYR A 81 1.11 21.97 16.47
CA TYR A 81 1.03 23.21 15.70
C TYR A 81 0.33 23.06 14.34
N TYR A 82 -0.18 21.87 14.02
CA TYR A 82 -0.90 21.62 12.76
C TYR A 82 -2.00 22.65 12.46
N PRO A 83 -2.89 23.05 13.40
CA PRO A 83 -3.94 24.02 13.10
C PRO A 83 -3.40 25.38 12.63
N THR A 84 -2.27 25.80 13.20
CA THR A 84 -1.60 27.06 12.85
C THR A 84 -0.91 26.97 11.50
N VAL A 85 -0.14 25.90 11.26
CA VAL A 85 0.60 25.68 10.00
C VAL A 85 -0.38 25.48 8.84
N ALA A 86 -1.53 24.84 9.07
CA ALA A 86 -2.57 24.65 8.06
C ALA A 86 -3.08 25.99 7.49
N GLN A 87 -3.10 27.08 8.28
CA GLN A 87 -3.48 28.40 7.79
C GLN A 87 -2.51 28.96 6.74
N LEU A 88 -1.21 28.63 6.84
CA LEU A 88 -0.20 29.07 5.87
C LEU A 88 -0.42 28.40 4.50
N ASN A 89 -0.81 27.12 4.51
CA ASN A 89 -0.95 26.32 3.30
C ASN A 89 -2.26 26.59 2.53
N GLY A 90 -3.25 27.23 3.19
CA GLY A 90 -4.54 27.61 2.63
C GLY A 90 -5.36 26.44 2.08
N ASP A 91 -6.47 26.75 1.39
CA ASP A 91 -7.37 25.74 0.80
C ASP A 91 -6.77 24.97 -0.39
N LYS A 92 -5.64 25.46 -0.95
CA LYS A 92 -5.04 24.90 -2.16
C LYS A 92 -4.23 23.62 -1.92
N TYR A 93 -3.81 23.35 -0.69
CA TYR A 93 -2.92 22.22 -0.37
C TYR A 93 -3.66 20.89 -0.11
N LEU A 94 -5.00 20.91 -0.02
CA LEU A 94 -5.82 19.73 0.24
C LEU A 94 -6.50 19.18 -1.03
N LYS A 95 -5.77 19.02 -2.14
CA LYS A 95 -6.22 18.05 -3.16
C LYS A 95 -5.91 16.65 -2.65
N LYS A 96 -6.67 16.25 -1.62
CA LYS A 96 -6.70 14.90 -1.08
C LYS A 96 -6.84 13.91 -2.23
N LEU A 97 -6.21 12.75 -2.10
CA LEU A 97 -6.51 11.65 -3.00
C LEU A 97 -8.01 11.37 -2.94
N SER A 98 -8.64 11.20 -4.11
CA SER A 98 -10.01 10.71 -4.15
C SER A 98 -10.09 9.33 -3.51
N VAL A 99 -11.28 8.92 -3.07
CA VAL A 99 -11.49 7.58 -2.49
C VAL A 99 -10.99 6.49 -3.45
N ALA A 100 -11.34 6.57 -4.73
CA ALA A 100 -10.88 5.62 -5.75
C ALA A 100 -9.35 5.59 -5.92
N ALA A 101 -8.67 6.73 -5.82
CA ALA A 101 -7.21 6.80 -5.87
C ALA A 101 -6.58 6.22 -4.59
N MET A 102 -7.20 6.43 -3.44
CA MET A 102 -6.75 5.89 -2.16
C MET A 102 -6.91 4.36 -2.10
N GLU A 103 -8.03 3.82 -2.57
CA GLU A 103 -8.24 2.37 -2.72
C GLU A 103 -7.19 1.75 -3.62
N THR A 104 -6.96 2.36 -4.79
CA THR A 104 -5.97 1.90 -5.76
C THR A 104 -4.57 1.92 -5.14
N LEU A 105 -4.23 2.98 -4.42
CA LEU A 105 -2.95 3.12 -3.74
C LEU A 105 -2.77 2.06 -2.65
N ALA A 106 -3.81 1.79 -1.86
CA ALA A 106 -3.78 0.76 -0.82
C ALA A 106 -3.52 -0.63 -1.41
N ILE A 107 -4.19 -0.98 -2.51
CA ILE A 107 -3.94 -2.25 -3.20
C ILE A 107 -2.48 -2.34 -3.65
N ILE A 108 -1.94 -1.29 -4.26
CA ILE A 108 -0.53 -1.26 -4.67
C ILE A 108 0.40 -1.41 -3.46
N ALA A 109 0.16 -0.68 -2.37
CA ALA A 109 1.01 -0.70 -1.18
C ALA A 109 1.09 -2.09 -0.52
N TYR A 110 -0.03 -2.82 -0.45
CA TYR A 110 -0.12 -4.13 0.19
C TYR A 110 0.16 -5.32 -0.74
N LYS A 111 -0.02 -5.17 -2.06
CA LYS A 111 0.15 -6.26 -3.04
C LYS A 111 1.32 -6.08 -3.99
N GLN A 112 2.09 -5.00 -3.87
CA GLN A 112 3.28 -4.79 -4.70
C GLN A 112 4.24 -5.99 -4.60
N PRO A 113 4.94 -6.34 -5.69
CA PRO A 113 4.79 -5.78 -7.04
C PRO A 113 3.49 -6.25 -7.74
N VAL A 114 2.70 -5.31 -8.28
CA VAL A 114 1.33 -5.60 -8.80
C VAL A 114 1.11 -5.02 -10.20
N THR A 115 0.31 -5.69 -11.05
CA THR A 115 -0.03 -5.17 -12.39
C THR A 115 -1.37 -4.43 -12.39
N LYS A 116 -1.65 -3.66 -13.46
CA LYS A 116 -2.98 -3.05 -13.66
C LYS A 116 -4.11 -4.08 -13.59
N GLY A 117 -3.95 -5.23 -14.26
CA GLY A 117 -4.97 -6.27 -14.29
C GLY A 117 -5.26 -6.84 -12.89
N ASP A 118 -4.22 -7.04 -12.08
CA ASP A 118 -4.37 -7.47 -10.69
C ASP A 118 -5.15 -6.44 -9.85
N ILE A 119 -4.87 -5.14 -10.05
CA ILE A 119 -5.57 -4.04 -9.36
C ILE A 119 -7.06 -4.03 -9.75
N GLU A 120 -7.36 -4.11 -11.04
CA GLU A 120 -8.74 -4.08 -11.55
C GLU A 120 -9.54 -5.31 -11.13
N ALA A 121 -8.89 -6.48 -11.05
CA ALA A 121 -9.51 -7.70 -10.54
C ALA A 121 -9.93 -7.57 -9.07
N ILE A 122 -9.17 -6.85 -8.25
CA ILE A 122 -9.50 -6.59 -6.85
C ILE A 122 -10.56 -5.49 -6.73
N ARG A 123 -10.45 -4.39 -7.48
CA ARG A 123 -11.39 -3.27 -7.40
C ARG A 123 -12.73 -3.54 -8.10
N GLY A 124 -12.77 -4.46 -9.04
CA GLY A 124 -13.94 -4.72 -9.89
C GLY A 124 -14.26 -3.62 -10.90
N VAL A 125 -13.43 -2.58 -11.01
CA VAL A 125 -13.64 -1.42 -11.91
C VAL A 125 -12.33 -0.94 -12.52
N ASN A 126 -12.43 -0.18 -13.63
CA ASN A 126 -11.27 0.42 -14.29
C ASN A 126 -10.47 1.32 -13.33
N SER A 127 -9.15 1.19 -13.37
CA SER A 127 -8.23 1.91 -12.47
C SER A 127 -7.22 2.80 -13.19
N ASP A 128 -7.37 3.04 -14.50
CA ASP A 128 -6.43 3.82 -15.32
C ASP A 128 -6.21 5.23 -14.78
N TYR A 129 -7.30 5.95 -14.53
CA TYR A 129 -7.22 7.33 -14.04
C TYR A 129 -6.56 7.41 -12.66
N SER A 130 -6.87 6.47 -11.76
CA SER A 130 -6.26 6.38 -10.43
C SER A 130 -4.76 6.12 -10.54
N ILE A 131 -4.35 5.13 -11.33
CA ILE A 131 -2.93 4.80 -11.55
C ILE A 131 -2.19 6.01 -12.13
N GLN A 132 -2.75 6.65 -13.16
CA GLN A 132 -2.16 7.84 -13.75
C GLN A 132 -2.00 8.97 -12.73
N LYS A 133 -3.01 9.25 -11.92
CA LYS A 133 -2.95 10.30 -10.89
C LYS A 133 -1.94 9.98 -9.78
N LEU A 134 -1.77 8.70 -9.43
CA LEU A 134 -0.79 8.28 -8.43
C LEU A 134 0.65 8.40 -8.97
N LEU A 135 0.86 8.11 -10.26
CA LEU A 135 2.15 8.34 -10.94
C LEU A 135 2.47 9.84 -11.04
N GLU A 136 1.50 10.68 -11.43
CA GLU A 136 1.66 12.15 -11.50
C GLU A 136 1.99 12.77 -10.13
N LYS A 137 1.51 12.16 -9.04
CA LYS A 137 1.83 12.56 -7.66
C LYS A 137 3.07 11.85 -7.11
N GLU A 138 3.75 11.06 -7.93
CA GLU A 138 4.93 10.29 -7.57
C GLU A 138 4.73 9.35 -6.37
N LEU A 139 3.50 8.94 -6.05
CA LEU A 139 3.23 8.01 -4.94
C LEU A 139 3.47 6.55 -5.32
N ILE A 140 3.48 6.27 -6.63
CA ILE A 140 3.83 4.95 -7.17
C ILE A 140 4.84 5.12 -8.29
N VAL A 141 5.55 4.04 -8.59
CA VAL A 141 6.51 3.94 -9.70
C VAL A 141 6.27 2.68 -10.50
N ILE A 142 6.76 2.67 -11.74
CA ILE A 142 6.84 1.46 -12.55
C ILE A 142 8.12 0.72 -12.13
N SER A 143 7.97 -0.42 -11.47
CA SER A 143 9.10 -1.24 -11.00
C SER A 143 9.56 -2.27 -12.03
N GLY A 144 8.82 -2.47 -13.11
CA GLY A 144 9.22 -3.35 -14.21
C GLY A 144 8.07 -3.78 -15.11
N ARG A 145 8.25 -4.94 -15.76
CA ARG A 145 7.25 -5.62 -16.59
C ARG A 145 7.21 -7.10 -16.22
N LYS A 146 6.02 -7.72 -16.22
CA LYS A 146 5.92 -9.19 -16.12
C LYS A 146 6.20 -9.80 -17.49
N GLU A 147 7.45 -10.14 -17.75
CA GLU A 147 7.91 -10.72 -19.04
C GLU A 147 7.24 -12.06 -19.37
N GLU A 148 6.83 -12.80 -18.35
CA GLU A 148 6.21 -14.14 -18.44
C GLU A 148 4.74 -14.10 -18.89
N LEU A 149 4.08 -12.94 -18.82
CA LEU A 149 2.66 -12.80 -19.14
C LEU A 149 2.44 -12.21 -20.54
N PRO A 150 1.39 -12.67 -21.27
CA PRO A 150 0.99 -12.06 -22.53
C PRO A 150 0.78 -10.54 -22.40
N GLY A 151 1.29 -9.78 -23.36
CA GLY A 151 1.20 -8.32 -23.37
C GLY A 151 2.20 -7.61 -22.43
N LYS A 152 3.04 -8.34 -21.69
CA LYS A 152 4.13 -7.81 -20.84
C LYS A 152 3.69 -6.60 -20.01
N PRO A 153 2.66 -6.77 -19.16
CA PRO A 153 2.04 -5.67 -18.44
C PRO A 153 3.04 -5.00 -17.50
N LEU A 154 2.87 -3.68 -17.33
CA LEU A 154 3.62 -2.89 -16.37
C LEU A 154 3.34 -3.36 -14.94
N VAL A 155 4.38 -3.30 -14.12
CA VAL A 155 4.35 -3.62 -12.70
C VAL A 155 4.55 -2.34 -11.91
N TYR A 156 3.72 -2.15 -10.89
CA TYR A 156 3.68 -0.98 -10.04
C TYR A 156 4.11 -1.32 -8.61
N SER A 157 4.82 -0.36 -8.00
CA SER A 157 5.27 -0.39 -6.61
C SER A 157 5.16 1.00 -6.00
N THR A 158 5.14 1.07 -4.67
CA THR A 158 5.24 2.33 -3.91
C THR A 158 6.59 3.01 -4.11
N SER A 159 6.59 4.34 -4.09
CA SER A 159 7.79 5.17 -4.28
C SER A 159 8.43 5.60 -2.95
N LYS A 160 9.57 6.29 -3.01
CA LYS A 160 10.11 7.01 -1.84
C LYS A 160 9.18 8.14 -1.37
N SER A 161 8.57 8.88 -2.30
CA SER A 161 7.62 9.95 -1.98
C SER A 161 6.37 9.42 -1.26
N PHE A 162 5.97 8.17 -1.50
CA PHE A 162 4.94 7.51 -0.70
C PHE A 162 5.38 7.33 0.76
N MET A 163 6.60 6.87 0.98
CA MET A 163 7.12 6.67 2.34
C MET A 163 7.14 8.01 3.10
N ASP A 164 7.60 9.07 2.45
CA ASP A 164 7.59 10.43 3.01
C ASP A 164 6.15 10.93 3.28
N TYR A 165 5.25 10.79 2.30
CA TYR A 165 3.86 11.21 2.42
C TYR A 165 3.13 10.54 3.59
N PHE A 166 3.40 9.25 3.84
CA PHE A 166 2.80 8.49 4.94
C PHE A 166 3.65 8.50 6.22
N GLY A 167 4.82 9.15 6.23
CA GLY A 167 5.70 9.23 7.39
C GLY A 167 6.28 7.88 7.82
N ILE A 168 6.44 6.93 6.88
CA ILE A 168 7.02 5.61 7.11
C ILE A 168 8.40 5.50 6.43
N ASN A 169 9.18 4.47 6.75
CA ASN A 169 10.51 4.29 6.14
C ASN A 169 10.54 3.17 5.10
N LYS A 170 9.71 2.14 5.30
CA LYS A 170 9.57 1.02 4.37
C LYS A 170 8.11 0.61 4.23
N PRO A 171 7.69 0.03 3.09
CA PRO A 171 6.31 -0.40 2.92
C PRO A 171 5.84 -1.44 3.95
N GLN A 172 6.76 -2.19 4.54
CA GLN A 172 6.47 -3.16 5.60
C GLN A 172 6.11 -2.52 6.95
N ASP A 173 6.33 -1.21 7.11
CA ASP A 173 5.89 -0.45 8.29
C ASP A 173 4.38 -0.15 8.24
N LEU A 174 3.70 -0.46 7.14
CA LEU A 174 2.25 -0.32 7.04
C LEU A 174 1.55 -1.29 8.01
N PRO A 175 0.44 -0.87 8.64
CA PRO A 175 -0.34 -1.73 9.54
C PRO A 175 -0.70 -3.05 8.88
N GLN A 176 -0.61 -4.18 9.59
CA GLN A 176 -1.02 -5.45 8.99
C GLN A 176 -2.53 -5.48 8.79
N ILE A 177 -3.00 -5.94 7.64
CA ILE A 177 -4.44 -5.98 7.29
C ILE A 177 -5.27 -6.69 8.36
N LYS A 178 -4.70 -7.72 9.02
CA LYS A 178 -5.36 -8.46 10.11
C LYS A 178 -5.59 -7.61 11.37
N GLU A 179 -4.71 -6.65 11.65
CA GLU A 179 -4.80 -5.79 12.84
C GLU A 179 -5.86 -4.72 12.66
N VAL A 180 -5.95 -4.13 11.46
CA VAL A 180 -6.99 -3.13 11.12
C VAL A 180 -8.39 -3.73 11.18
N LEU A 181 -8.59 -4.95 10.68
CA LEU A 181 -9.90 -5.61 10.71
C LEU A 181 -10.35 -5.98 12.13
N LEU A 182 -9.40 -6.13 13.06
CA LEU A 182 -9.68 -6.43 14.47
C LEU A 182 -10.02 -5.16 15.27
N GLU A 183 -9.39 -4.02 14.94
CA GLU A 183 -9.68 -2.71 15.54
C GLU A 183 -11.03 -2.12 15.09
N GLU A 184 -11.51 -2.47 13.89
CA GLU A 184 -12.83 -2.05 13.39
C GLU A 184 -14.01 -2.87 13.95
N LEU A 185 -13.77 -3.82 14.86
CA LEU A 185 -14.85 -4.36 15.70
C LEU A 185 -15.10 -3.37 16.85
N PRO A 186 -16.13 -2.50 16.78
CA PRO A 186 -16.49 -1.72 17.94
C PRO A 186 -16.76 -2.68 19.10
N HIS A 187 -16.26 -2.31 20.28
CA HIS A 187 -16.74 -2.81 21.55
C HIS A 187 -18.23 -2.48 21.72
N THR A 188 -19.10 -3.17 20.97
CA THR A 188 -20.54 -3.11 21.12
C THR A 188 -21.00 -4.26 22.01
N ILE A 189 -21.17 -3.90 23.27
CA ILE A 189 -22.15 -4.43 24.23
C ILE A 189 -21.95 -5.88 24.69
N VAL A 190 -21.28 -6.04 25.83
CA VAL A 190 -21.58 -7.13 26.77
C VAL A 190 -23.00 -6.87 27.29
N MET A 191 -24.02 -7.44 26.65
CA MET A 191 -25.34 -7.52 27.28
C MET A 191 -25.26 -8.57 28.38
N GLN A 192 -25.47 -8.12 29.62
CA GLN A 192 -25.71 -9.00 30.75
C GLN A 192 -26.97 -9.83 30.47
N GLU A 193 -26.79 -11.13 30.27
CA GLU A 193 -27.90 -12.08 30.38
C GLU A 193 -28.24 -12.27 31.86
N ALA A 194 -29.22 -11.50 32.34
CA ALA A 194 -29.99 -11.84 33.53
C ALA A 194 -31.30 -12.54 33.09
N ASN A 195 -31.26 -13.86 33.26
CA ASN A 195 -32.33 -14.86 33.28
C ASN A 195 -33.83 -14.44 33.30
N LYS A 196 -34.57 -15.22 32.48
CA LYS A 196 -35.83 -15.95 32.74
C LYS A 196 -37.21 -15.26 32.60
N GLU A 197 -37.91 -15.76 31.58
CA GLU A 197 -39.12 -16.64 31.63
C GLU A 197 -40.36 -16.15 30.84
N SER A 198 -40.76 -17.00 29.89
CA SER A 198 -42.11 -17.30 29.38
C SER A 198 -43.07 -16.18 28.98
N ASN A 199 -43.38 -16.08 27.69
CA ASN A 199 -44.55 -16.77 27.12
C ASN A 199 -44.65 -16.56 25.61
N GLY A 200 -44.97 -17.65 24.90
CA GLY A 200 -45.09 -17.68 23.45
C GLY A 200 -46.34 -16.98 22.90
N HIS A 201 -46.20 -16.48 21.68
CA HIS A 201 -47.29 -16.48 20.72
C HIS A 201 -46.74 -16.55 19.29
N LEU A 202 -47.25 -17.54 18.55
CA LEU A 202 -47.09 -17.68 17.11
C LEU A 202 -47.84 -16.54 16.42
N HIS A 203 -47.21 -15.92 15.42
CA HIS A 203 -47.93 -15.43 14.26
C HIS A 203 -47.00 -15.44 13.05
N GLU A 204 -47.30 -16.38 12.14
CA GLU A 204 -46.90 -16.35 10.74
C GLU A 204 -47.47 -15.10 10.08
N ASN A 205 -46.68 -14.47 9.21
CA ASN A 205 -47.19 -13.89 7.98
C ASN A 205 -46.04 -13.81 6.97
N GLU A 206 -46.17 -14.64 5.94
CA GLU A 206 -45.44 -14.57 4.68
C GLU A 206 -45.96 -13.40 3.85
N THR A 207 -45.03 -12.60 3.32
CA THR A 207 -45.02 -11.90 2.02
C THR A 207 -43.61 -11.29 1.95
N GLY A 208 -42.70 -11.63 1.05
CA GLY A 208 -42.85 -11.95 -0.36
C GLY A 208 -42.40 -10.76 -1.20
N SER A 209 -41.09 -10.58 -1.36
CA SER A 209 -40.48 -9.88 -2.50
C SER A 209 -38.96 -10.12 -2.51
N ASP A 210 -38.53 -10.92 -3.49
CA ASP A 210 -37.14 -11.26 -3.79
C ASP A 210 -36.36 -10.05 -4.31
N GLU A 211 -35.24 -9.74 -3.66
CA GLU A 211 -34.10 -9.05 -4.28
C GLU A 211 -32.85 -9.90 -4.01
N GLU A 212 -32.43 -10.67 -5.01
CA GLU A 212 -31.22 -11.49 -4.99
C GLU A 212 -29.98 -10.58 -5.14
N GLU A 213 -29.39 -10.16 -4.02
CA GLU A 213 -28.01 -9.68 -4.02
C GLU A 213 -27.04 -10.88 -4.00
N ALA A 214 -26.31 -11.06 -5.10
CA ALA A 214 -25.22 -12.00 -5.21
C ALA A 214 -23.99 -11.51 -4.43
N SER A 215 -24.02 -11.59 -3.09
CA SER A 215 -22.84 -11.38 -2.26
C SER A 215 -22.09 -12.71 -2.08
N GLY A 216 -20.98 -12.89 -2.80
CA GLY A 216 -20.02 -13.93 -2.47
C GLY A 216 -19.43 -13.68 -1.08
N TYR A 217 -19.45 -14.67 -0.19
CA TYR A 217 -18.83 -14.56 1.13
C TYR A 217 -17.34 -14.91 1.05
N PHE A 218 -16.49 -14.03 1.61
CA PHE A 218 -15.07 -14.29 1.78
C PHE A 218 -14.84 -15.20 3.00
N ALA A 219 -14.10 -16.29 2.81
CA ALA A 219 -13.64 -17.15 3.89
C ALA A 219 -12.11 -17.26 3.85
N VAL A 220 -11.47 -17.48 5.01
CA VAL A 220 -10.02 -17.67 5.12
C VAL A 220 -9.75 -19.07 5.66
N SER A 221 -8.82 -19.81 5.04
CA SER A 221 -8.40 -21.14 5.52
C SER A 221 -7.59 -21.04 6.81
N GLU A 222 -7.44 -22.16 7.53
CA GLU A 222 -6.57 -22.24 8.72
C GLU A 222 -5.10 -21.93 8.41
N THR A 223 -4.68 -21.98 7.14
CA THR A 223 -3.34 -21.61 6.68
C THR A 223 -3.22 -20.14 6.25
N GLY A 224 -4.31 -19.37 6.28
CA GLY A 224 -4.31 -17.93 6.01
C GLY A 224 -4.48 -17.53 4.55
N GLU A 225 -4.96 -18.44 3.69
CA GLU A 225 -5.31 -18.14 2.30
C GLU A 225 -6.76 -17.69 2.18
N LEU A 226 -7.01 -16.68 1.33
CA LEU A 226 -8.35 -16.21 1.02
C LEU A 226 -9.01 -17.19 0.03
N LEU A 227 -10.12 -17.80 0.45
CA LEU A 227 -10.93 -18.68 -0.38
C LEU A 227 -12.20 -17.95 -0.83
N VAL A 228 -12.40 -17.92 -2.15
CA VAL A 228 -13.67 -17.50 -2.75
C VAL A 228 -14.50 -18.77 -2.98
N LYS A 229 -15.55 -18.98 -2.20
CA LYS A 229 -16.52 -20.04 -2.46
C LYS A 229 -17.62 -19.51 -3.37
N ASN A 230 -17.58 -19.93 -4.64
CA ASN A 230 -18.77 -19.92 -5.47
C ASN A 230 -19.68 -21.06 -5.00
N LYS A 231 -21.01 -20.86 -4.97
CA LYS A 231 -21.96 -21.96 -4.75
C LYS A 231 -21.71 -23.02 -5.83
N GLU A 232 -21.03 -24.10 -5.48
CA GLU A 232 -20.95 -25.27 -6.36
C GLU A 232 -22.35 -25.85 -6.54
N THR A 233 -22.68 -26.06 -7.80
CA THR A 233 -23.78 -26.87 -8.31
C THR A 233 -23.87 -28.19 -7.57
N ASN A 234 -25.06 -28.51 -7.06
CA ASN A 234 -25.34 -29.82 -6.47
C ASN A 234 -25.25 -30.92 -7.56
N PRO A 235 -24.74 -32.12 -7.22
CA PRO A 235 -24.53 -33.20 -8.17
C PRO A 235 -25.82 -34.00 -8.36
N GLY A 236 -26.30 -34.08 -9.59
CA GLY A 236 -27.41 -34.97 -9.95
C GLY A 236 -28.28 -34.41 -11.05
N ASP A 237 -27.85 -34.57 -12.30
CA ASP A 237 -28.78 -34.95 -13.36
C ASP A 237 -28.03 -35.63 -14.51
N THR A 238 -28.16 -36.95 -14.52
CA THR A 238 -27.76 -37.82 -15.62
C THR A 238 -28.85 -37.75 -16.68
N ILE A 239 -28.62 -37.11 -17.82
CA ILE A 239 -29.46 -37.32 -19.01
C ILE A 239 -28.57 -37.53 -20.23
N HIS A 240 -28.53 -38.80 -20.66
CA HIS A 240 -28.17 -39.25 -21.99
C HIS A 240 -28.87 -38.44 -23.09
N LYS A 241 -28.13 -38.09 -24.15
CA LYS A 241 -28.65 -38.18 -25.50
C LYS A 241 -27.52 -38.33 -26.52
N ASP A 242 -27.35 -39.57 -26.94
CA ASP A 242 -26.81 -39.93 -28.25
C ASP A 242 -27.63 -39.24 -29.35
N ARG A 243 -26.95 -38.77 -30.39
CA ARG A 243 -27.22 -39.09 -31.80
C ARG A 243 -26.24 -38.36 -32.72
N ASP A 244 -25.35 -39.17 -33.29
CA ASP A 244 -24.99 -39.24 -34.71
C ASP A 244 -25.19 -38.01 -35.59
N ASN A 245 -24.10 -37.53 -36.20
CA ASN A 245 -24.07 -37.51 -37.66
C ASN A 245 -22.65 -37.70 -38.22
N THR A 246 -22.52 -38.83 -38.91
CA THR A 246 -21.43 -39.32 -39.75
C THR A 246 -21.32 -38.56 -41.07
N GLY A 247 -20.11 -38.42 -41.63
CA GLY A 247 -19.91 -38.00 -43.03
C GLY A 247 -18.46 -37.62 -43.39
N ASP A 248 -17.60 -38.63 -43.51
CA ASP A 248 -16.24 -38.69 -44.10
C ASP A 248 -16.26 -38.42 -45.64
N PRO A 249 -15.17 -38.57 -46.44
CA PRO A 249 -13.77 -38.07 -46.42
C PRO A 249 -13.38 -37.46 -47.82
N ASP A 250 -12.07 -37.42 -48.11
CA ASP A 250 -11.38 -37.24 -49.42
C ASP A 250 -11.15 -35.80 -49.92
N ASN A 251 -9.90 -35.35 -49.96
CA ASN A 251 -8.95 -35.73 -51.03
C ASN A 251 -7.60 -35.00 -50.87
N ALA A 252 -6.51 -35.76 -50.75
CA ALA A 252 -5.16 -35.32 -51.12
C ALA A 252 -4.99 -35.52 -52.64
N PRO A 253 -3.98 -34.93 -53.32
CA PRO A 253 -2.66 -35.57 -53.29
C PRO A 253 -1.46 -34.61 -53.30
N GLU A 254 -0.32 -35.24 -53.08
CA GLU A 254 1.07 -34.80 -53.17
C GLU A 254 1.44 -34.10 -54.48
N GLU A 255 2.42 -33.19 -54.44
CA GLU A 255 3.57 -33.27 -55.34
C GLU A 255 4.79 -32.53 -54.77
N LYS A 256 5.95 -33.12 -55.06
CA LYS A 256 7.29 -32.87 -54.54
C LYS A 256 8.13 -32.15 -55.60
N ASP A 257 9.13 -31.41 -55.11
CA ASP A 257 10.43 -31.09 -55.71
C ASP A 257 10.48 -30.27 -57.03
N MET A 258 11.17 -29.13 -57.03
CA MET A 258 12.54 -28.99 -57.59
C MET A 258 13.04 -27.53 -57.61
N GLU A 259 14.37 -27.45 -57.66
CA GLU A 259 15.26 -26.29 -57.73
C GLU A 259 15.00 -25.32 -58.91
N ASP A 260 15.52 -24.10 -58.71
CA ASP A 260 15.71 -22.94 -59.61
C ASP A 260 14.48 -22.17 -60.15
#